data_AF-A0A662W908-F1
#
_entry.id   AF-A0A662W908-F1
#
_cell.length_a   1.000
_cell.length_b   1.000
_cell.length_c   1.000
_cell.angle_alpha   90.00
_cell.angle_beta   90.00
_cell.angle_gamma   90.00
#
_symmetry.space_group_name_H-M   'P 1'
#
loop_
_entity.id
_entity.type
_entity.pdbx_description
1 polymer ?
#
loop_
_entity_poly.entity_id
_entity_poly.type
_entity_poly.pdbx_seq_one_letter_code
_entity_poly.pdbx_strand_id
1 'polypeptide(L)'
;MVYHLKYHYILRDIFATDESLAGYLIEESLKELNLKINKANIKSLIRTCKNTTSKEGFEICINQFREDLSEEFWGGRAPESFEKFLKSIDEAAEGILLSSYEKHTL
;
A
#
# COMPACT_ATOMS: atom_id res chain seq x y z
N MET A 1 2.78 16.18 6.80
CA MET A 1 2.07 15.37 7.83
C MET A 1 2.32 13.92 7.45
N VAL A 2 2.52 13.00 8.40
CA VAL A 2 2.63 11.56 8.07
C VAL A 2 1.22 11.00 8.07
N TYR A 3 0.77 10.44 6.96
CA TYR A 3 -0.53 9.79 6.87
C TYR A 3 -0.43 8.37 7.45
N HIS A 4 -1.42 7.99 8.26
CA HIS A 4 -1.51 6.68 8.91
C HIS A 4 -2.63 5.86 8.26
N LEU A 5 -2.33 4.59 7.96
CA LEU A 5 -3.24 3.69 7.24
C LEU A 5 -4.38 3.26 8.18
N LYS A 6 -5.63 3.61 7.83
CA LYS A 6 -6.83 3.26 8.59
C LYS A 6 -7.12 1.77 8.50
N TYR A 7 -6.98 1.20 7.30
CA TYR A 7 -7.21 -0.20 6.97
C TYR A 7 -5.91 -1.01 6.89
N HIS A 8 -4.90 -0.62 7.66
CA HIS A 8 -3.60 -1.31 7.74
C HIS A 8 -3.72 -2.81 8.02
N TYR A 9 -4.72 -3.26 8.80
CA TYR A 9 -4.92 -4.67 9.12
C TYR A 9 -5.31 -5.48 7.88
N ILE A 10 -6.18 -4.93 7.01
CA ILE A 10 -6.54 -5.55 5.72
C ILE A 10 -5.32 -5.59 4.80
N LEU A 11 -4.61 -4.48 4.66
CA LEU A 11 -3.40 -4.41 3.82
C LEU A 11 -2.33 -5.39 4.30
N ARG A 12 -2.09 -5.47 5.61
CA ARG A 12 -1.13 -6.41 6.21
C ARG A 12 -1.54 -7.86 5.94
N ASP A 13 -2.81 -8.18 6.13
CA ASP A 13 -3.30 -9.55 5.90
C ASP A 13 -3.19 -9.91 4.42
N ILE A 14 -3.52 -9.00 3.49
CA ILE A 14 -3.32 -9.19 2.04
C ILE A 14 -1.83 -9.39 1.72
N PHE A 15 -0.93 -8.59 2.27
CA PHE A 15 0.52 -8.78 2.07
C PHE A 15 1.01 -10.14 2.56
N ALA A 16 0.40 -10.65 3.64
CA ALA A 16 0.75 -11.95 4.23
C ALA A 16 0.16 -13.14 3.48
N THR A 17 -1.05 -13.03 2.92
CA THR A 17 -1.80 -14.17 2.36
C THR A 17 -1.91 -14.17 0.84
N ASP A 18 -1.84 -13.00 0.19
CA ASP A 18 -2.04 -12.85 -1.25
C ASP A 18 -1.08 -11.79 -1.84
N GLU A 19 0.16 -12.21 -2.10
CA GLU A 19 1.19 -11.35 -2.72
C GLU A 19 0.75 -10.82 -4.11
N SER A 20 -0.11 -11.54 -4.82
CA SER A 20 -0.62 -11.13 -6.13
C SER A 20 -1.61 -9.98 -6.02
N LEU A 21 -2.58 -10.07 -5.09
CA LEU A 21 -3.52 -8.99 -4.81
C LEU A 21 -2.79 -7.77 -4.21
N ALA A 22 -1.84 -7.99 -3.29
CA ALA A 22 -1.02 -6.91 -2.74
C ALA A 22 -0.30 -6.13 -3.86
N GLY A 23 0.32 -6.85 -4.79
CA GLY A 23 0.99 -6.25 -5.95
C GLY A 23 0.03 -5.49 -6.85
N TYR A 24 -1.15 -6.05 -7.14
CA TYR A 24 -2.18 -5.39 -7.93
C TYR A 24 -2.62 -4.07 -7.30
N LEU A 25 -2.93 -4.05 -5.99
CA LEU A 25 -3.37 -2.83 -5.29
C LEU A 25 -2.32 -1.72 -5.37
N ILE A 26 -1.04 -2.06 -5.11
CA ILE A 26 0.05 -1.09 -5.20
C ILE A 26 0.21 -0.57 -6.64
N GLU A 27 0.17 -1.47 -7.63
CA GLU A 27 0.30 -1.09 -9.03
C GLU A 27 -0.84 -0.16 -9.47
N GLU A 28 -2.09 -0.49 -9.17
CA GLU A 28 -3.24 0.33 -9.54
C GLU A 28 -3.20 1.70 -8.84
N SER A 29 -2.91 1.75 -7.54
CA SER A 29 -2.78 3.02 -6.82
C SER A 29 -1.67 3.91 -7.38
N LEU A 30 -0.56 3.34 -7.83
CA LEU A 30 0.50 4.11 -8.51
C LEU A 30 0.04 4.59 -9.91
N LYS A 31 -0.70 3.77 -10.67
CA LYS A 31 -1.26 4.15 -11.98
C LYS A 31 -2.29 5.27 -11.86
N GLU A 32 -3.21 5.20 -10.90
CA GLU A 32 -4.23 6.22 -10.65
C GLU A 32 -3.61 7.60 -10.40
N LEU A 33 -2.44 7.62 -9.77
CA LEU A 33 -1.68 8.83 -9.47
C LEU A 33 -0.76 9.26 -10.62
N ASN A 34 -0.79 8.58 -11.76
CA ASN A 34 0.10 8.77 -12.91
C ASN A 34 1.60 8.68 -12.55
N LEU A 35 1.94 7.88 -11.54
CA LEU A 35 3.33 7.72 -11.08
C LEU A 35 4.03 6.63 -11.88
N LYS A 36 5.32 6.82 -12.16
CA LYS A 36 6.16 5.76 -12.76
C LYS A 36 6.31 4.59 -11.79
N ILE A 37 6.12 3.38 -12.30
CA ILE A 37 6.09 2.13 -11.54
C ILE A 37 7.39 1.36 -11.71
N ASN A 38 8.01 0.99 -10.60
CA ASN A 38 9.07 -0.02 -10.58
C ASN A 38 8.56 -1.36 -10.01
N LYS A 39 8.14 -2.27 -10.90
CA LYS A 39 7.55 -3.57 -10.52
C LYS A 39 8.49 -4.45 -9.69
N ALA A 40 9.80 -4.36 -9.90
CA ALA A 40 10.77 -5.14 -9.12
C ALA A 40 10.73 -4.75 -7.64
N ASN A 41 10.53 -3.46 -7.36
CA ASN A 41 10.54 -2.89 -6.02
C ASN A 41 9.23 -3.16 -5.28
N ILE A 42 8.09 -3.24 -5.98
CA ILE A 42 6.80 -3.67 -5.41
C ILE A 42 6.93 -5.07 -4.77
N LYS A 43 7.53 -6.01 -5.49
CA LYS A 43 7.72 -7.38 -4.98
C LYS A 43 8.63 -7.42 -3.75
N SER A 44 9.65 -6.56 -3.71
CA SER A 44 10.56 -6.44 -2.56
C SER A 44 9.85 -5.88 -1.33
N LEU A 45 9.04 -4.83 -1.53
CA LEU A 45 8.19 -4.24 -0.48
C LEU A 45 7.25 -5.29 0.13
N ILE A 46 6.48 -6.01 -0.69
CA ILE A 46 5.51 -7.00 -0.18
C ILE A 46 6.22 -8.06 0.65
N ARG A 47 7.31 -8.63 0.12
CA ARG A 47 8.08 -9.69 0.80
C ARG A 47 8.68 -9.24 2.12
N THR A 48 9.04 -7.96 2.24
CA THR A 48 9.63 -7.40 3.45
C THR A 48 8.54 -7.07 4.47
N CYS A 49 7.45 -6.44 4.03
CA CYS A 49 6.41 -5.96 4.93
C CYS A 49 5.41 -7.05 5.36
N LYS A 50 5.32 -8.20 4.67
CA LYS A 50 4.40 -9.28 5.01
C LYS A 50 4.58 -9.91 6.40
N ASN A 51 5.77 -9.80 6.99
CA ASN A 51 6.07 -10.36 8.31
C ASN A 51 5.85 -9.34 9.44
N THR A 52 5.47 -8.11 9.13
CA THR A 52 5.20 -7.10 10.16
C THR A 52 3.88 -7.42 10.86
N THR A 53 3.88 -7.32 12.19
CA THR A 53 2.72 -7.71 13.01
C THR A 53 2.02 -6.51 13.65
N SER A 54 2.74 -5.42 13.92
CA SER A 54 2.19 -4.19 14.47
C SER A 54 1.84 -3.17 13.38
N LYS A 55 0.89 -2.28 13.69
CA LYS A 55 0.54 -1.14 12.85
C LYS A 55 1.77 -0.28 12.54
N GLU A 56 2.50 0.15 13.58
CA GLU A 56 3.66 1.02 13.37
C GLU A 56 4.75 0.31 12.55
N GLY A 57 4.96 -1.00 12.78
CA GLY A 57 5.94 -1.77 12.03
C GLY A 57 5.61 -1.85 10.54
N PHE A 58 4.34 -2.02 10.20
CA PHE A 58 3.88 -2.05 8.81
C PHE A 58 4.03 -0.67 8.14
N GLU A 59 3.62 0.40 8.82
CA GLU A 59 3.76 1.78 8.31
C GLU A 59 5.23 2.17 8.11
N ILE A 60 6.10 1.83 9.07
CA ILE A 60 7.55 2.04 8.94
C ILE A 60 8.10 1.25 7.74
N CYS A 61 7.68 0.00 7.58
CA CYS A 61 8.14 -0.83 6.48
C CYS A 61 7.77 -0.23 5.12
N ILE A 62 6.51 0.16 4.91
CA ILE A 62 6.10 0.80 3.64
C ILE A 62 6.88 2.10 3.40
N ASN A 63 7.07 2.90 4.44
CA ASN A 63 7.80 4.17 4.33
C ASN A 63 9.29 3.97 3.98
N GLN A 64 9.92 2.85 4.37
CA GLN A 64 11.30 2.52 3.98
C GLN A 64 11.45 2.30 2.46
N PHE A 65 10.43 1.76 1.81
CA PHE A 65 10.42 1.54 0.35
C PHE A 65 9.89 2.74 -0.44
N ARG A 66 9.59 3.86 0.22
CA ARG A 66 9.07 5.06 -0.43
C ARG A 66 9.91 5.44 -1.65
N GLU A 67 11.23 5.53 -1.49
CA GLU A 67 12.12 5.96 -2.58
C GLU A 67 12.31 4.89 -3.67
N ASP A 68 12.09 3.62 -3.32
CA ASP A 68 12.17 2.49 -4.23
C ASP A 68 10.91 2.34 -5.10
N LEU A 69 9.73 2.70 -4.58
CA LEU A 69 8.47 2.55 -5.32
C LEU A 69 8.38 3.50 -6.51
N SER A 70 8.85 4.74 -6.36
CA SER A 70 8.86 5.74 -7.43
C SER A 70 9.87 6.84 -7.17
N GLU A 71 10.58 7.28 -8.22
CA GLU A 71 11.46 8.46 -8.18
C GLU A 71 10.68 9.74 -7.83
N GLU A 72 9.36 9.77 -8.07
CA GLU A 72 8.51 10.91 -7.72
C GLU A 72 8.26 11.05 -6.22
N PHE A 73 8.62 10.02 -5.45
CA PHE A 73 8.66 10.08 -4.00
C PHE A 73 9.99 10.65 -3.44
N TRP A 74 10.90 11.09 -4.32
CA TRP A 74 12.14 11.78 -3.95
C TRP A 74 11.96 13.31 -3.79
N GLY A 75 12.70 13.90 -2.86
CA GLY A 75 12.85 15.36 -2.74
C GLY A 75 11.70 16.10 -2.01
N GLY A 76 11.85 17.42 -1.83
CA GLY A 76 11.00 18.25 -0.95
C GLY A 76 9.50 18.34 -1.30
N ARG A 77 9.06 17.86 -2.48
CA ARG A 77 7.63 17.75 -2.86
C ARG A 77 6.99 16.40 -2.53
N ALA A 78 7.80 15.43 -2.13
CA ALA A 78 7.35 14.06 -2.01
C ALA A 78 6.54 13.66 -0.76
N PRO A 79 6.34 14.49 0.28
CA PRO A 79 5.37 14.16 1.32
C PRO A 79 3.95 14.01 0.75
N GLU A 80 3.54 14.88 -0.19
CA GLU A 80 2.17 14.90 -0.70
C GLU A 80 1.87 13.76 -1.67
N SER A 81 2.78 13.46 -2.60
CA SER A 81 2.59 12.35 -3.55
C SER A 81 2.56 11.01 -2.82
N PHE A 82 3.44 10.82 -1.84
CA PHE A 82 3.45 9.60 -1.04
C PHE A 82 2.22 9.50 -0.13
N GLU A 83 1.78 10.60 0.47
CA GLU A 83 0.51 10.63 1.22
C GLU A 83 -0.70 10.29 0.34
N LYS A 84 -0.75 10.77 -0.90
CA LYS A 84 -1.81 10.40 -1.86
C LYS A 84 -1.77 8.92 -2.21
N PHE A 85 -0.58 8.35 -2.37
CA PHE A 85 -0.41 6.91 -2.58
C PHE A 85 -0.93 6.11 -1.38
N LEU A 86 -0.55 6.50 -0.16
CA LEU A 86 -1.04 5.83 1.04
C LEU A 86 -2.56 5.91 1.18
N LYS A 87 -3.19 7.04 0.81
CA LYS A 87 -4.65 7.17 0.77
C LYS A 87 -5.30 6.24 -0.26
N SER A 88 -4.78 6.19 -1.48
CA SER A 88 -5.33 5.34 -2.54
C SER A 88 -5.28 3.85 -2.17
N ILE A 89 -4.17 3.36 -1.58
CA ILE A 89 -4.10 1.96 -1.14
C ILE A 89 -5.04 1.66 0.04
N ASP A 90 -5.30 2.64 0.91
CA ASP A 90 -6.20 2.51 2.06
C ASP A 90 -7.66 2.47 1.61
N GLU A 91 -8.04 3.31 0.65
CA GLU A 91 -9.36 3.30 -0.01
C GLU A 91 -9.59 1.99 -0.77
N ALA A 92 -8.57 1.46 -1.46
CA ALA A 92 -8.68 0.17 -2.14
C ALA A 92 -8.87 -0.99 -1.14
N ALA A 93 -8.20 -0.94 0.01
CA ALA A 93 -8.40 -1.91 1.09
C ALA A 93 -9.81 -1.81 1.71
N GLU A 94 -10.36 -0.61 1.84
CA GLU A 94 -11.74 -0.38 2.25
C GLU A 94 -12.74 -1.05 1.29
N GLY A 95 -12.53 -0.88 -0.02
CA GLY A 95 -13.37 -1.51 -1.05
C GLY A 95 -13.41 -3.04 -0.95
N ILE A 96 -12.27 -3.68 -0.65
CA ILE A 96 -12.18 -5.13 -0.43
C ILE A 96 -12.97 -5.54 0.82
N LEU A 97 -12.84 -4.78 1.91
CA LEU A 97 -13.57 -5.04 3.14
C LEU A 97 -15.08 -4.99 2.90
N LEU A 98 -15.58 -3.92 2.28
CA LEU A 98 -17.00 -3.74 2.00
C LEU A 98 -17.55 -4.84 1.07
N SER A 99 -16.82 -5.17 0.00
CA SER A 99 -17.20 -6.24 -0.93
C SER A 99 -17.25 -7.62 -0.27
N SER A 100 -16.41 -7.85 0.75
CA SER A 100 -16.42 -9.11 1.51
C SER A 100 -17.65 -9.20 2.43
N TYR A 101 -18.05 -8.09 3.07
CA TYR A 101 -19.27 -8.04 3.88
C TYR A 101 -20.53 -8.29 3.05
N GLU A 102 -20.64 -7.70 1.86
CA GLU A 102 -21.80 -7.91 0.98
C GLU A 102 -21.95 -9.38 0.55
N LYS A 103 -20.84 -10.07 0.27
CA LYS A 103 -20.86 -11.51 -0.08
C LYS A 103 -21.27 -12.44 1.06
N HIS A 104 -21.15 -12.02 2.31
CA HIS A 104 -21.50 -12.83 3.49
C HIS A 104 -22.87 -12.47 4.09
N THR A 105 -23.53 -11.43 3.58
CA THR A 105 -24.87 -11.01 4.03
C THR A 105 -25.99 -11.45 3.06
N LEU A 106 -25.63 -12.05 1.92
CA LEU A 106 -26.51 -12.69 0.94
C LEU A 106 -26.49 -14.21 1.10
#